data_AF-A0A4V1QS66-F1
#
_entry.id   AF-A0A4V1QS66-F1
#
_cell.length_a   1.000
_cell.length_b   1.000
_cell.length_c   1.000
_cell.angle_alpha   90.00
_cell.angle_beta   90.00
_cell.angle_gamma   90.00
#
_symmetry.space_group_name_H-M   'P 1'
#
loop_
_entity.id
_entity.type
_entity.pdbx_description
1 polymer ?
#
loop_
_entity_poly.entity_id
_entity_poly.type
_entity_poly.pdbx_seq_one_letter_code
_entity_poly.pdbx_strand_id
1 'polypeptide(L)'
;MIELTDIEVDEGELVAATVLPGDRQVAVLFAVDDEPVEPAEMRAIAERALSGPTADDLARIDGEVVRELTESAYEGTGHEVTADDYDLLAHELELQGVIVSPDATLVLVYEAPSQYPGMVVYCQLDEQLAIDDLSVAEADEDDDDEVETVEFDSVDALLDSLSAEPRPDAD
;
A
#
# COMPACT_ATOMS: atom_id res chain seq x y z
N MET A 1 0.54 21.97 -10.45
CA MET A 1 1.01 22.07 -9.07
C MET A 1 0.15 21.09 -8.32
N ILE A 2 0.74 20.00 -7.85
CA ILE A 2 0.04 19.00 -7.05
C ILE A 2 -0.10 19.59 -5.64
N GLU A 3 -1.30 19.49 -5.07
CA GLU A 3 -1.59 19.97 -3.72
C GLU A 3 -1.90 18.76 -2.85
N LEU A 4 -1.22 18.65 -1.71
CA LEU A 4 -1.53 17.65 -0.69
C LEU A 4 -2.73 18.13 0.13
N THR A 5 -3.71 17.26 0.28
CA THR A 5 -4.94 17.45 1.05
C THR A 5 -5.02 16.41 2.17
N ASP A 6 -5.89 16.61 3.15
CA ASP A 6 -6.08 15.63 4.24
C ASP A 6 -4.78 15.23 4.94
N ILE A 7 -3.96 16.24 5.28
CA ILE A 7 -2.62 16.01 5.84
C ILE A 7 -2.76 15.67 7.32
N GLU A 8 -2.42 14.44 7.65
CA GLU A 8 -2.26 13.93 9.01
C GLU A 8 -0.78 13.65 9.27
N VAL A 9 -0.30 14.00 10.46
CA VAL A 9 1.08 13.73 10.87
C VAL A 9 0.99 13.06 12.23
N ASP A 10 1.35 11.78 12.27
CA ASP A 10 1.27 10.96 13.47
C ASP A 10 2.60 10.26 13.70
N GLU A 11 3.13 10.35 14.93
CA GLU A 11 4.39 9.74 15.37
C GLU A 11 5.64 9.92 14.46
N GLY A 12 5.62 10.93 13.57
CA GLY A 12 6.71 11.19 12.62
C GLY A 12 6.43 10.71 11.21
N GLU A 13 5.30 10.07 10.94
CA GLU A 13 4.82 9.72 9.61
C GLU A 13 3.85 10.79 9.10
N LEU A 14 4.01 11.20 7.83
CA LEU A 14 3.04 12.10 7.18
C LEU A 14 2.18 11.28 6.23
N VAL A 15 0.87 11.30 6.47
CA VAL A 15 -0.14 10.73 5.59
C VAL A 15 -0.93 11.89 4.99
N ALA A 16 -1.14 11.86 3.69
CA ALA A 16 -1.92 12.86 2.98
C ALA A 16 -2.65 12.20 1.81
N ALA A 17 -3.61 12.91 1.22
CA ALA A 17 -4.25 12.52 -0.04
C ALA A 17 -3.90 13.53 -1.13
N THR A 18 -3.75 13.05 -2.37
CA THR A 18 -3.56 13.94 -3.51
C THR A 18 -4.23 13.44 -4.78
N VAL A 19 -4.33 14.34 -5.76
CA VAL A 19 -4.82 14.02 -7.10
C VAL A 19 -3.63 14.01 -8.06
N LEU A 20 -3.25 12.81 -8.49
CA LEU A 20 -2.27 12.61 -9.54
C LEU A 20 -2.82 12.99 -10.92
N PRO A 21 -1.95 13.28 -11.89
CA PRO A 21 -2.34 13.48 -13.28
C PRO A 21 -3.25 12.34 -13.78
N GLY A 22 -4.33 12.70 -14.49
CA GLY A 22 -5.36 11.73 -14.87
C GLY A 22 -6.50 11.58 -13.86
N ASP A 23 -6.64 12.54 -12.94
CA ASP A 23 -7.72 12.63 -11.94
C ASP A 23 -7.75 11.43 -10.97
N ARG A 24 -6.60 10.80 -10.74
CA ARG A 24 -6.45 9.66 -9.81
C ARG A 24 -6.19 10.16 -8.40
N GLN A 25 -7.12 9.88 -7.49
CA GLN A 25 -6.92 10.14 -6.07
C GLN A 25 -6.12 9.02 -5.44
N VAL A 26 -5.05 9.36 -4.73
CA VAL A 26 -4.17 8.39 -4.08
C VAL A 26 -3.77 8.89 -2.69
N ALA A 27 -3.53 7.94 -1.78
CA ALA A 27 -2.86 8.23 -0.53
C ALA A 27 -1.37 8.53 -0.78
N VAL A 28 -0.80 9.43 0.01
CA VAL A 28 0.61 9.81 -0.01
C VAL A 28 1.14 9.56 1.39
N LEU A 29 2.09 8.65 1.50
CA LEU A 29 2.75 8.34 2.76
C LEU A 29 4.21 8.79 2.68
N PHE A 30 4.68 9.53 3.67
CA PHE A 30 6.07 9.95 3.73
C PHE A 30 6.83 9.04 4.68
N ALA A 31 7.69 8.19 4.12
CA ALA A 31 8.52 7.29 4.92
C ALA A 31 9.62 8.09 5.61
N VAL A 32 9.62 8.08 6.95
CA VAL A 32 10.67 8.70 7.76
C VAL A 32 11.63 7.62 8.25
N ASP A 33 12.92 7.85 8.03
CA ASP A 33 13.98 6.89 8.35
C ASP A 33 14.34 6.97 9.85
N ASP A 34 15.26 7.86 10.23
CA ASP A 34 15.82 7.93 11.59
C ASP A 34 15.92 9.38 12.10
N GLU A 35 15.95 10.36 11.17
CA GLU A 35 16.00 11.78 11.49
C GLU A 35 14.60 12.41 11.37
N PRO A 36 14.13 13.11 12.42
CA PRO A 36 12.85 13.80 12.36
C PRO A 36 12.95 14.96 11.35
N VAL A 37 12.27 14.81 10.23
CA VAL A 37 12.09 15.88 9.24
C VAL A 37 10.95 16.78 9.72
N GLU A 38 11.03 18.10 9.47
CA GLU A 38 9.89 18.96 9.79
C GLU A 38 8.72 18.66 8.83
N PRO A 39 7.46 18.65 9.30
CA PRO A 39 6.32 18.31 8.45
C PRO A 39 6.16 19.24 7.24
N ALA A 40 6.56 20.50 7.36
CA ALA A 40 6.58 21.44 6.26
C ALA A 40 7.62 21.06 5.17
N GLU A 41 8.74 20.47 5.57
CA GLU A 41 9.77 20.00 4.65
C GLU A 41 9.37 18.67 3.99
N MET A 42 8.82 17.71 4.75
CA MET A 42 8.24 16.48 4.21
C MET A 42 7.21 16.79 3.11
N ARG A 43 6.29 17.71 3.42
CA ARG A 43 5.28 18.19 2.47
C ARG A 43 5.92 18.77 1.20
N ALA A 44 6.92 19.64 1.35
CA ALA A 44 7.58 20.27 0.21
C ALA A 44 8.32 19.25 -0.67
N ILE A 45 8.93 18.23 -0.07
CA ILE A 45 9.59 17.12 -0.77
C ILE A 45 8.54 16.31 -1.54
N ALA A 46 7.45 15.90 -0.89
CA ALA A 46 6.36 15.17 -1.51
C ALA A 46 5.70 15.96 -2.66
N GLU A 47 5.34 17.23 -2.45
CA GLU A 47 4.78 18.08 -3.51
C GLU A 47 5.73 18.23 -4.70
N ARG A 48 7.04 18.30 -4.46
CA ARG A 48 8.07 18.37 -5.51
C ARG A 48 8.19 17.05 -6.27
N ALA A 49 8.28 15.93 -5.57
CA ALA A 49 8.42 14.60 -6.17
C ALA A 49 7.19 14.28 -7.03
N LEU A 50 5.99 14.49 -6.47
CA LEU A 50 4.72 14.23 -7.13
C LEU A 50 4.43 15.20 -8.29
N SER A 51 5.01 16.41 -8.27
CA SER A 51 4.91 17.34 -9.42
C SER A 51 5.76 16.92 -10.63
N GLY A 52 6.64 15.93 -10.49
CA GLY A 52 7.45 15.37 -11.56
C GLY A 52 6.66 14.57 -12.60
N PRO A 53 5.94 13.49 -12.22
CA PRO A 53 5.26 12.61 -13.17
C PRO A 53 4.12 13.30 -13.91
N THR A 54 4.04 13.04 -15.22
CA THR A 54 2.89 13.40 -16.04
C THR A 54 1.92 12.23 -16.20
N ALA A 55 0.72 12.48 -16.71
CA ALA A 55 -0.25 11.41 -16.99
C ALA A 55 0.29 10.39 -18.00
N ASP A 56 1.14 10.83 -18.94
CA ASP A 56 1.76 9.95 -19.93
C ASP A 56 2.84 9.07 -19.29
N ASP A 57 3.63 9.64 -18.35
CA ASP A 57 4.61 8.88 -17.57
C ASP A 57 3.93 7.80 -16.72
N LEU A 58 2.87 8.17 -15.99
CA LEU A 58 2.11 7.22 -15.17
C LEU A 58 1.48 6.11 -16.03
N ALA A 59 0.88 6.45 -17.17
CA ALA A 59 0.31 5.45 -18.08
C ALA A 59 1.39 4.53 -18.67
N ARG A 60 2.59 5.06 -18.95
CA ARG A 60 3.74 4.26 -19.36
C ARG A 60 4.17 3.31 -18.25
N ILE A 61 4.33 3.82 -17.02
CA ILE A 61 4.73 3.05 -15.84
C ILE A 61 3.72 1.93 -15.58
N ASP A 62 2.41 2.22 -15.58
CA ASP A 62 1.36 1.21 -15.42
C ASP A 62 1.52 0.08 -16.44
N GLY A 63 1.77 0.41 -17.71
CA GLY A 63 1.99 -0.59 -18.76
C GLY A 63 3.26 -1.41 -18.56
N GLU A 64 4.33 -0.81 -18.04
CA GLU A 64 5.56 -1.53 -17.72
C GLU A 64 5.40 -2.44 -16.49
N VAL A 65 4.72 -1.97 -15.44
CA VAL A 65 4.38 -2.76 -14.25
C VAL A 65 3.54 -3.97 -14.63
N VAL A 66 2.45 -3.76 -15.39
CA VAL A 66 1.60 -4.85 -15.89
C VAL A 66 2.43 -5.88 -16.64
N ARG A 67 3.30 -5.40 -17.54
CA ARG A 67 4.13 -6.29 -18.35
C ARG A 67 5.07 -7.13 -17.47
N GLU A 68 5.86 -6.48 -16.61
CA GLU A 68 6.83 -7.13 -15.73
C GLU A 68 6.16 -8.15 -14.80
N LEU A 69 5.05 -7.76 -14.16
CA LEU A 69 4.29 -8.65 -13.27
C LEU A 69 3.74 -9.86 -14.00
N THR A 70 3.11 -9.64 -15.16
CA THR A 70 2.53 -10.73 -15.94
C THR A 70 3.61 -11.69 -16.42
N GLU A 71 4.71 -11.17 -16.99
CA GLU A 71 5.82 -12.00 -17.44
C GLU A 71 6.46 -12.79 -16.28
N SER A 72 6.63 -12.15 -15.12
CA SER A 72 7.17 -12.79 -13.92
C SER A 72 6.24 -13.87 -13.35
N ALA A 73 4.94 -13.62 -13.28
CA ALA A 73 3.95 -14.57 -12.77
C ALA A 73 3.89 -15.87 -13.59
N TYR A 74 4.11 -15.77 -14.90
CA TYR A 74 4.14 -16.93 -15.80
C TYR A 74 5.55 -17.48 -16.06
N GLU A 75 6.60 -16.83 -15.54
CA GLU A 75 7.97 -17.30 -15.70
C GLU A 75 8.13 -18.71 -15.12
N GLY A 76 8.68 -19.63 -15.92
CA GLY A 76 8.90 -21.01 -15.50
C GLY A 76 7.65 -21.89 -15.39
N THR A 77 6.45 -21.34 -15.60
CA THR A 77 5.18 -22.11 -15.61
C THR A 77 4.94 -22.85 -16.93
N GLY A 78 5.60 -22.40 -18.02
CA GLY A 78 5.39 -22.92 -19.38
C GLY A 78 4.12 -22.38 -20.06
N HIS A 79 3.41 -21.43 -19.43
CA HIS A 79 2.36 -20.64 -20.06
C HIS A 79 2.97 -19.62 -21.03
N GLU A 80 2.37 -19.46 -22.20
CA GLU A 80 2.75 -18.41 -23.14
C GLU A 80 1.89 -17.18 -22.83
N VAL A 81 2.53 -16.11 -22.36
CA VAL A 81 1.83 -14.86 -22.03
C VAL A 81 1.21 -14.27 -23.29
N THR A 82 -0.10 -14.03 -23.24
CA THR A 82 -0.88 -13.48 -24.34
C THR A 82 -1.28 -12.03 -24.06
N ALA A 83 -1.81 -11.36 -25.09
CA ALA A 83 -2.36 -10.01 -24.93
C ALA A 83 -3.53 -9.95 -23.93
N ASP A 84 -4.26 -11.05 -23.75
CA ASP A 84 -5.39 -11.13 -22.82
C ASP A 84 -4.90 -11.12 -21.37
N ASP A 85 -3.79 -11.81 -21.08
CA ASP A 85 -3.19 -11.83 -19.73
C ASP A 85 -2.75 -10.42 -19.29
N TYR A 86 -2.12 -9.65 -20.19
CA TYR A 86 -1.76 -8.25 -19.90
C TYR A 86 -3.00 -7.36 -19.73
N ASP A 87 -4.02 -7.50 -20.57
CA ASP A 87 -5.25 -6.69 -20.47
C ASP A 87 -5.99 -6.97 -19.15
N LEU A 88 -5.99 -8.23 -18.72
CA LEU A 88 -6.63 -8.67 -17.49
C LEU A 88 -6.00 -8.04 -16.26
N LEU A 89 -4.65 -8.06 -16.17
CA LEU A 89 -3.96 -7.37 -15.08
C LEU A 89 -4.10 -5.84 -15.21
N ALA A 90 -3.97 -5.27 -16.40
CA ALA A 90 -4.11 -3.81 -16.61
C ALA A 90 -5.49 -3.27 -16.23
N HIS A 91 -6.55 -4.06 -16.43
CA HIS A 91 -7.91 -3.65 -16.09
C HIS A 91 -8.18 -3.68 -14.60
N GLU A 92 -7.44 -4.50 -13.87
CA GLU A 92 -7.60 -4.68 -12.44
C GLU A 92 -6.62 -3.86 -11.60
N LEU A 93 -5.41 -3.61 -12.13
CA LEU A 93 -4.36 -2.90 -11.42
C LEU A 93 -4.83 -1.50 -11.02
N GLU A 94 -4.98 -1.29 -9.72
CA GLU A 94 -5.44 -0.03 -9.16
C GLU A 94 -4.35 0.58 -8.28
N LEU A 95 -4.00 1.84 -8.54
CA LEU A 95 -3.04 2.59 -7.74
C LEU A 95 -3.72 3.08 -6.46
N GLN A 96 -3.36 2.50 -5.33
CA GLN A 96 -3.90 2.87 -4.02
C GLN A 96 -3.19 4.07 -3.40
N GLY A 97 -1.85 4.08 -3.55
CA GLY A 97 -1.03 5.02 -2.82
C GLY A 97 0.34 5.25 -3.44
N VAL A 98 1.04 6.23 -2.89
CA VAL A 98 2.41 6.56 -3.23
C VAL A 98 3.18 6.82 -1.95
N ILE A 99 4.29 6.12 -1.76
CA ILE A 99 5.22 6.37 -0.67
C ILE A 99 6.33 7.28 -1.20
N VAL A 100 6.65 8.33 -0.44
CA VAL A 100 7.72 9.27 -0.76
C VAL A 100 8.80 9.19 0.30
N SER A 101 10.04 9.00 -0.14
CA SER A 101 11.23 9.00 0.72
C SER A 101 11.78 10.43 0.90
N PRO A 102 12.60 10.69 1.93
CA PRO A 102 13.24 11.99 2.14
C PRO A 102 14.15 12.43 0.98
N ASP A 103 14.69 11.48 0.22
CA ASP A 103 15.47 11.72 -0.99
C ASP A 103 14.61 12.02 -2.24
N ALA A 104 13.30 12.18 -2.08
CA ALA A 104 12.31 12.38 -3.16
C ALA A 104 12.09 11.17 -4.08
N THR A 105 12.52 9.98 -3.67
CA THR A 105 12.18 8.71 -4.31
C THR A 105 10.69 8.43 -4.18
N LEU A 106 10.07 7.94 -5.25
CA LEU A 106 8.65 7.59 -5.30
C LEU A 106 8.50 6.08 -5.33
N VAL A 107 7.59 5.54 -4.52
CA VAL A 107 7.16 4.14 -4.60
C VAL A 107 5.66 4.11 -4.81
N LEU A 108 5.22 3.64 -5.97
CA LEU A 108 3.82 3.47 -6.30
C LEU A 108 3.31 2.16 -5.69
N VAL A 109 2.16 2.22 -5.02
CA VAL A 109 1.54 1.09 -4.32
C VAL A 109 0.27 0.70 -5.08
N TYR A 110 0.30 -0.47 -5.69
CA TYR A 110 -0.80 -1.00 -6.47
C TYR A 110 -1.43 -2.23 -5.83
N GLU A 111 -2.72 -2.41 -6.08
CA GLU A 111 -3.47 -3.62 -5.74
C GLU A 111 -4.07 -4.25 -6.99
N ALA A 112 -4.16 -5.57 -6.98
CA ALA A 112 -4.81 -6.35 -8.03
C ALA A 112 -5.56 -7.55 -7.42
N PRO A 113 -6.79 -7.37 -6.92
CA PRO A 113 -7.44 -8.34 -6.03
C PRO A 113 -7.76 -9.70 -6.64
N SER A 114 -7.92 -9.85 -7.96
CA SER A 114 -8.14 -11.14 -8.61
C SER A 114 -6.85 -11.84 -9.02
N GLN A 115 -5.83 -11.09 -9.45
CA GLN A 115 -4.53 -11.62 -9.86
C GLN A 115 -3.61 -11.88 -8.66
N TYR A 116 -3.63 -10.97 -7.70
CA TYR A 116 -2.79 -10.93 -6.50
C TYR A 116 -3.66 -10.72 -5.25
N PRO A 117 -4.54 -11.69 -4.91
CA PRO A 117 -5.43 -11.56 -3.76
C PRO A 117 -4.63 -11.48 -2.45
N GLY A 118 -4.87 -10.43 -1.66
CA GLY A 118 -4.18 -10.21 -0.38
C GLY A 118 -2.71 -9.80 -0.53
N MET A 119 -2.30 -9.36 -1.72
CA MET A 119 -0.94 -8.91 -1.98
C MET A 119 -0.95 -7.48 -2.53
N VAL A 120 0.13 -6.76 -2.22
CA VAL A 120 0.37 -5.39 -2.64
C VAL A 120 1.62 -5.36 -3.50
N VAL A 121 1.55 -4.61 -4.59
CA VAL A 121 2.67 -4.40 -5.51
C VAL A 121 3.31 -3.05 -5.21
N TYR A 122 4.61 -3.09 -4.90
CA TYR A 122 5.44 -1.91 -4.67
C TYR A 122 6.32 -1.68 -5.91
N CYS A 123 6.14 -0.53 -6.56
CA CYS A 123 6.92 -0.12 -7.72
C CYS A 123 7.75 1.11 -7.37
N GLN A 124 9.06 0.92 -7.17
CA GLN A 124 9.99 2.01 -6.90
C GLN A 124 10.43 2.68 -8.21
N LEU A 125 10.41 4.02 -8.21
CA LEU A 125 10.83 4.84 -9.33
C LEU A 125 12.12 5.59 -9.00
N ASP A 126 13.02 5.66 -9.98
CA ASP A 126 14.21 6.50 -9.95
C ASP A 126 13.88 8.00 -10.22
N GLU A 127 14.87 8.89 -10.10
CA GLU A 127 14.76 10.33 -10.38
C GLU A 127 14.23 10.66 -11.80
N GLN A 128 14.36 9.73 -12.75
CA GLN A 128 13.83 9.84 -14.11
C GLN A 128 12.44 9.22 -14.31
N LEU A 129 11.76 8.77 -13.24
CA LEU A 129 10.48 8.06 -13.30
C LEU A 129 10.57 6.74 -14.09
N ALA A 130 11.73 6.10 -14.07
CA ALA A 130 11.92 4.74 -14.57
C ALA A 130 11.75 3.76 -13.41
N ILE A 131 11.19 2.57 -13.69
CA ILE A 131 11.08 1.50 -12.69
C ILE A 131 12.51 1.08 -12.30
N ASP A 132 12.84 1.26 -11.02
CA ASP A 132 14.12 0.83 -10.44
C ASP A 132 13.98 -0.56 -9.80
N ASP A 133 12.92 -0.76 -9.02
CA ASP A 133 12.56 -2.03 -8.39
C ASP A 133 11.05 -2.28 -8.44
N LEU A 134 10.68 -3.56 -8.58
CA LEU A 134 9.30 -4.02 -8.55
C LEU A 134 9.20 -5.25 -7.66
N SER A 135 8.44 -5.13 -6.59
CA SER A 135 8.30 -6.14 -5.55
C SER A 135 6.83 -6.40 -5.24
N VAL A 136 6.48 -7.66 -4.97
CA VAL A 136 5.14 -8.05 -4.51
C VAL A 136 5.28 -8.63 -3.12
N ALA A 137 4.51 -8.09 -2.17
CA ALA A 137 4.47 -8.58 -0.80
C ALA A 137 3.02 -8.82 -0.37
N GLU A 138 2.82 -9.63 0.67
CA GLU A 138 1.50 -9.75 1.31
C GLU A 138 1.11 -8.37 1.85
N ALA A 139 -0.17 -8.01 1.74
CA ALA A 139 -0.69 -6.88 2.52
C ALA A 139 -0.52 -7.28 3.98
N ASP A 140 0.26 -6.54 4.77
CA ASP A 140 0.35 -6.77 6.21
C ASP A 140 -1.09 -6.68 6.77
N GLU A 141 -1.69 -7.82 7.10
CA GLU A 141 -2.98 -7.90 7.82
C GLU A 141 -2.79 -7.58 9.33
N ASP A 142 -1.60 -7.15 9.75
CA ASP A 142 -1.22 -6.92 11.15
C ASP A 142 -1.59 -5.51 11.70
N ASP A 143 -2.58 -4.82 11.13
CA ASP A 143 -3.30 -3.72 11.82
C ASP A 143 -4.78 -4.06 12.10
N ASP A 144 -5.13 -5.35 12.08
CA ASP A 144 -6.41 -5.88 12.57
C ASP A 144 -6.18 -6.95 13.66
N ASP A 145 -5.27 -6.69 14.60
CA ASP A 145 -5.37 -7.23 15.96
C ASP A 145 -5.75 -6.08 16.92
N GLU A 146 -6.87 -5.41 16.63
CA GLU A 146 -7.79 -5.07 17.72
C GLU A 146 -8.33 -6.41 18.27
N VAL A 147 -7.49 -7.14 19.01
CA VAL A 147 -8.02 -7.97 20.08
C VAL A 147 -8.87 -7.02 20.92
N GLU A 148 -10.17 -7.29 20.97
CA GLU A 148 -11.05 -6.72 21.99
C GLU A 148 -10.37 -7.04 23.33
N THR A 149 -9.61 -6.09 23.86
CA THR A 149 -8.97 -6.20 25.16
C THR A 149 -10.09 -6.08 26.16
N VAL A 150 -10.70 -7.22 26.48
CA VAL A 150 -11.64 -7.30 27.58
C VAL A 150 -10.82 -7.01 28.84
N GLU A 151 -10.91 -5.77 29.34
CA GLU A 151 -10.31 -5.40 30.62
C GLU A 151 -11.01 -6.17 31.74
N PHE A 152 -10.33 -7.19 32.26
CA PHE A 152 -10.73 -7.85 33.49
C PHE A 152 -10.18 -7.06 34.67
N ASP A 153 -11.08 -6.47 35.46
CA ASP A 153 -10.73 -5.68 36.65
C ASP A 153 -9.90 -6.48 37.68
N SER A 154 -9.95 -7.83 37.63
CA SER A 154 -9.10 -8.72 38.44
C SER A 154 -9.06 -10.15 37.90
N VAL A 155 -7.97 -10.86 38.21
CA VAL A 155 -7.73 -12.28 37.86
C VAL A 155 -8.86 -13.22 38.35
N ASP A 156 -9.59 -12.84 39.40
CA ASP A 156 -10.73 -13.58 39.95
C ASP A 156 -11.94 -13.59 38.99
N ALA A 157 -12.16 -12.50 38.23
CA ALA A 157 -13.26 -12.39 37.27
C ALA A 157 -13.05 -13.28 36.02
N LEU A 158 -11.78 -13.49 35.64
CA LEU A 158 -11.41 -14.41 34.54
C LEU A 158 -11.71 -15.87 34.90
N LEU A 159 -11.51 -16.27 36.16
CA LEU A 159 -11.74 -17.63 36.65
C LEU A 159 -13.23 -17.96 36.84
N ASP A 160 -14.06 -16.97 37.16
CA ASP A 160 -15.52 -17.14 37.27
C ASP A 160 -16.15 -17.40 35.90
N SER A 161 -15.69 -16.69 34.86
CA SER A 161 -16.20 -16.85 33.48
C SER A 161 -15.82 -18.20 32.84
N LEU A 162 -14.66 -18.76 33.20
CA LEU A 162 -14.23 -20.09 32.73
C LEU A 162 -14.87 -21.25 33.51
N SER A 163 -15.36 -21.00 34.73
CA SER A 163 -15.98 -22.03 35.58
C SER A 163 -17.48 -22.23 35.31
N ALA A 164 -18.08 -21.40 34.45
CA ALA A 164 -19.49 -21.47 34.09
C ALA A 164 -19.76 -22.41 32.89
N GLU A 165 -19.21 -23.63 32.91
CA GLU A 165 -19.71 -24.71 32.05
C GLU A 165 -20.93 -25.37 32.72
N PRO A 166 -22.11 -25.41 32.06
CA PRO A 166 -23.32 -26.00 32.61
C PRO A 166 -23.20 -27.52 32.66
N ARG A 167 -23.40 -28.13 33.84
CA ARG A 167 -23.68 -29.57 33.92
C ARG A 167 -25.04 -29.85 33.28
N PRO A 168 -25.13 -30.72 32.26
CA PRO A 168 -26.40 -31.28 31.85
C PRO A 168 -26.70 -32.47 32.77
N ASP A 169 -27.55 -32.27 33.78
CA ASP A 169 -28.25 -33.39 34.41
C ASP A 169 -29.73 -33.31 33.99
N ALA A 170 -30.08 -34.24 33.12
CA ALA A 170 -31.43 -34.59 32.74
C ALA A 170 -31.76 -35.93 33.40
N ASP A 171 -32.90 -35.95 34.10
CA ASP A 171 -33.61 -37.04 34.78
C ASP A 171 -33.16 -37.42 36.22
#